data_AF-A0A7J3WAE0-F1
#
_entry.id   AF-A0A7J3WAE0-F1
#
_cell.length_a   1.000
_cell.length_b   1.000
_cell.length_c   1.000
_cell.angle_alpha   90.00
_cell.angle_beta   90.00
_cell.angle_gamma   90.00
#
_symmetry.space_group_name_H-M   'P 1'
#
loop_
_entity.id
_entity.type
_entity.pdbx_description
1 polymer ?
#
loop_
_entity_poly.entity_id
_entity_poly.type
_entity_poly.pdbx_seq_one_letter_code
_entity_poly.pdbx_strand_id
1 'polypeptide(L)'
;MSEVEKKIDECIEEVSQYRFFSAEAEMAIKNFEELKKQIRNLSRENIDDLIRGVEAGYQAALPYSGFIPTTVANLKFIKEWLEKKKEEL
;
A
#
# COMPACT_ATOMS: atom_id res chain seq x y z
N MET A 1 -13.59 10.36 -0.80
CA MET A 1 -12.33 9.60 -0.70
C MET A 1 -12.66 8.32 0.03
N SER A 2 -12.34 7.15 -0.53
CA SER A 2 -12.65 5.87 0.12
C SER A 2 -11.73 5.62 1.32
N GLU A 3 -12.13 4.75 2.25
CA GLU A 3 -11.31 4.40 3.41
C GLU A 3 -9.94 3.83 2.99
N VAL A 4 -9.91 2.97 1.97
CA VAL A 4 -8.65 2.38 1.46
C VAL A 4 -7.73 3.43 0.84
N GLU A 5 -8.28 4.45 0.16
CA GLU A 5 -7.47 5.55 -0.37
C GLU A 5 -6.82 6.37 0.75
N LYS A 6 -7.57 6.61 1.84
CA LYS A 6 -7.04 7.31 3.01
C LYS A 6 -5.91 6.52 3.66
N LYS A 7 -6.05 5.19 3.73
CA LYS A 7 -5.01 4.29 4.29
C LYS A 7 -3.72 4.34 3.48
N ILE A 8 -3.81 4.49 2.16
CA ILE A 8 -2.64 4.69 1.30
C ILE A 8 -2.01 6.07 1.54
N ASP A 9 -2.82 7.12 1.69
CA ASP A 9 -2.31 8.47 1.99
C ASP A 9 -1.54 8.50 3.32
N GLU A 10 -2.05 7.80 4.35
CA GLU A 10 -1.36 7.64 5.63
C GLU A 10 0.00 6.93 5.47
N CYS A 11 0.11 5.91 4.59
CA CYS A 11 1.41 5.30 4.27
C CYS A 11 2.37 6.29 3.61
N ILE A 12 1.88 7.08 2.65
CA ILE A 12 2.69 8.10 1.95
C ILE A 12 3.19 9.14 2.95
N GLU A 13 2.33 9.61 3.84
CA GLU A 13 2.67 10.63 4.85
C GLU A 13 3.78 10.13 5.81
N GLU A 14 3.64 8.91 6.33
CA GLU A 14 4.64 8.32 7.24
C GLU A 14 5.99 8.09 6.52
N VAL A 15 5.96 7.49 5.33
CA VAL A 15 7.19 7.21 4.56
C VAL A 15 7.85 8.50 4.06
N SER A 16 7.08 9.56 3.80
CA SER A 16 7.60 10.87 3.36
C SER A 16 8.59 11.50 4.33
N GLN A 17 8.52 11.15 5.61
CA GLN A 17 9.48 11.62 6.62
C GLN A 17 10.91 11.16 6.32
N TYR A 18 11.07 10.06 5.58
CA TYR A 18 12.35 9.44 5.24
C TYR A 18 12.81 9.73 3.81
N ARG A 19 12.00 10.42 2.98
CA ARG A 19 12.25 10.61 1.54
C ARG A 19 13.61 11.25 1.21
N PHE A 20 14.11 12.12 2.09
CA PHE A 20 15.37 12.83 1.87
C PHE A 20 16.60 11.98 2.18
N PHE A 21 16.42 10.89 2.92
CA PHE A 21 17.50 10.06 3.45
C PHE A 21 17.50 8.64 2.88
N SER A 22 16.45 8.26 2.14
CA SER A 22 16.31 6.93 1.57
C SER A 22 15.66 6.98 0.19
N ALA A 23 16.41 6.52 -0.82
CA ALA A 23 15.88 6.29 -2.16
C ALA A 23 14.78 5.21 -2.16
N GLU A 24 14.82 4.28 -1.19
CA GLU A 24 13.76 3.28 -0.99
C GLU A 24 12.46 3.93 -0.54
N ALA A 25 12.53 4.95 0.33
CA ALA A 25 11.36 5.70 0.77
C ALA A 25 10.73 6.48 -0.40
N GLU A 26 11.53 7.12 -1.25
CA GLU A 26 11.02 7.79 -2.45
C GLU A 26 10.34 6.82 -3.42
N MET A 27 10.94 5.64 -3.63
CA MET A 27 10.36 4.60 -4.47
C MET A 27 9.08 4.02 -3.86
N ALA A 28 9.02 3.81 -2.55
CA ALA A 28 7.82 3.36 -1.85
C ALA A 28 6.67 4.36 -2.01
N ILE A 29 6.92 5.66 -1.91
CA ILE A 29 5.91 6.71 -2.14
C ILE A 29 5.35 6.61 -3.56
N LYS A 30 6.19 6.48 -4.58
CA LYS A 30 5.76 6.31 -5.98
C LYS A 30 4.90 5.05 -6.14
N ASN A 31 5.28 3.95 -5.49
CA ASN A 31 4.51 2.71 -5.52
C ASN A 31 3.14 2.87 -4.86
N PHE A 32 3.04 3.60 -3.74
CA PHE A 32 1.75 3.91 -3.10
C PHE A 32 0.86 4.81 -3.95
N GLU A 33 1.43 5.83 -4.60
CA GLU A 33 0.68 6.67 -5.54
C GLU A 33 0.12 5.85 -6.71
N GLU A 34 0.90 4.90 -7.24
CA GLU A 34 0.47 4.02 -8.31
C GLU A 34 -0.61 3.03 -7.83
N LEU A 35 -0.42 2.41 -6.65
CA LEU A 35 -1.43 1.56 -6.02
C LEU A 35 -2.77 2.30 -5.88
N LYS A 36 -2.74 3.57 -5.47
CA LYS A 36 -3.95 4.39 -5.34
C LYS A 36 -4.68 4.56 -6.68
N LYS A 37 -3.96 4.75 -7.79
CA LYS A 37 -4.56 4.81 -9.14
C LYS A 37 -5.14 3.46 -9.55
N GLN A 38 -4.43 2.38 -9.29
CA GLN A 38 -4.89 1.04 -9.63
C GLN A 38 -6.15 0.64 -8.85
N ILE A 39 -6.26 1.02 -7.57
CA ILE A 39 -7.47 0.80 -6.76
C ILE A 39 -8.70 1.52 -7.33
N ARG A 40 -8.52 2.71 -7.93
CA ARG A 40 -9.64 3.41 -8.60
C ARG A 40 -10.14 2.69 -9.84
N ASN A 41 -9.29 1.89 -10.45
CA ASN A 41 -9.55 1.13 -11.68
C ASN A 41 -9.45 -0.39 -11.41
N LEU A 42 -9.94 -0.83 -10.25
CA LEU A 42 -9.89 -2.23 -9.84
C LEU A 42 -10.74 -3.10 -10.79
N SER A 43 -10.18 -4.22 -11.24
CA SER A 43 -10.85 -5.17 -12.14
C SER A 43 -10.52 -6.60 -11.74
N ARG A 44 -11.31 -7.57 -12.23
CA ARG A 44 -11.02 -8.99 -12.07
C ARG A 44 -9.65 -9.39 -12.63
N GLU A 45 -9.17 -8.67 -13.64
CA GLU A 45 -7.91 -8.97 -14.32
C GLU A 45 -6.69 -8.50 -13.54
N ASN A 46 -6.81 -7.40 -12.76
CA ASN A 46 -5.66 -6.81 -12.05
C ASN A 46 -5.64 -7.08 -10.55
N ILE A 47 -6.76 -7.53 -9.95
CA ILE A 47 -6.86 -7.62 -8.49
C ILE A 47 -5.87 -8.60 -7.86
N ASP A 48 -5.59 -9.72 -8.53
CA ASP A 48 -4.60 -10.70 -8.05
C ASP A 48 -3.17 -10.17 -8.10
N ASP A 49 -2.85 -9.34 -9.09
CA ASP A 49 -1.55 -8.68 -9.19
C ASP A 49 -1.39 -7.64 -8.09
N LEU A 50 -2.45 -6.88 -7.81
CA LEU A 50 -2.46 -5.90 -6.73
C LEU A 50 -2.31 -6.57 -5.35
N ILE A 51 -3.03 -7.66 -5.08
CA ILE A 51 -2.90 -8.40 -3.82
C ILE A 51 -1.45 -8.88 -3.63
N ARG A 52 -0.84 -9.44 -4.68
CA ARG A 52 0.57 -9.88 -4.64
C ARG A 52 1.53 -8.71 -4.42
N GLY A 53 1.29 -7.58 -5.07
CA GLY A 53 2.09 -6.37 -4.89
C GLY A 53 2.02 -5.81 -3.47
N VAL A 54 0.82 -5.74 -2.90
CA VAL A 54 0.61 -5.28 -1.51
C VAL A 54 1.23 -6.26 -0.51
N GLU A 55 1.11 -7.57 -0.73
CA GLU A 55 1.77 -8.57 0.12
C GLU A 55 3.30 -8.43 0.07
N ALA A 56 3.88 -8.29 -1.11
CA ALA A 56 5.32 -8.08 -1.25
C ALA A 56 5.78 -6.79 -0.54
N GLY A 57 5.01 -5.70 -0.69
CA GLY A 57 5.24 -4.45 0.03
C GLY A 57 5.15 -4.61 1.55
N TYR A 58 4.17 -5.38 2.04
CA TYR A 58 4.02 -5.70 3.46
C TYR A 58 5.24 -6.44 4.00
N GLN A 59 5.68 -7.51 3.32
CA GLN A 59 6.87 -8.26 3.72
C GLN A 59 8.14 -7.40 3.72
N ALA A 60 8.29 -6.51 2.74
CA ALA A 60 9.41 -5.58 2.68
C ALA A 60 9.37 -4.52 3.80
N ALA A 61 8.17 -4.14 4.27
CA ALA A 61 8.00 -3.15 5.33
C ALA A 61 8.21 -3.72 6.75
N LEU A 62 8.04 -5.03 6.95
CA LEU A 62 8.13 -5.67 8.27
C LEU A 62 9.43 -5.36 9.05
N PRO A 63 10.64 -5.42 8.44
CA PRO A 63 11.89 -5.07 9.13
C PRO A 63 11.93 -3.63 9.65
N TYR A 64 11.13 -2.73 9.04
CA TYR A 64 11.06 -1.31 9.37
C TYR A 64 9.86 -0.97 10.27
N SER A 65 9.15 -1.96 10.80
CA SER A 65 7.93 -1.77 11.62
C SER A 65 8.10 -0.83 12.83
N GLY A 66 9.31 -0.70 13.37
CA GLY A 66 9.61 0.29 14.43
C GLY A 66 9.68 1.74 13.95
N PHE A 67 9.86 1.97 12.64
CA PHE A 67 9.98 3.28 12.01
C PHE A 67 8.76 3.68 11.19
N ILE A 68 8.08 2.69 10.59
CA ILE A 68 6.88 2.86 9.76
C ILE A 68 5.71 1.97 10.22
N PRO A 69 5.31 2.04 11.51
CA PRO A 69 4.27 1.17 12.06
C PRO A 69 2.92 1.36 11.37
N THR A 70 2.57 2.58 10.96
CA THR A 70 1.30 2.89 10.29
C THR A 70 1.24 2.22 8.93
N THR A 71 2.34 2.29 8.18
CA THR A 71 2.48 1.69 6.86
C THR A 71 2.32 0.17 6.92
N VAL A 72 2.93 -0.49 7.90
CA VAL A 72 2.79 -1.94 8.11
C VAL A 72 1.35 -2.32 8.43
N ALA A 73 0.69 -1.59 9.32
CA ALA A 73 -0.71 -1.84 9.68
C ALA A 73 -1.65 -1.60 8.49
N ASN A 74 -1.44 -0.52 7.74
CA ASN A 74 -2.27 -0.15 6.62
C ASN A 74 -2.07 -1.06 5.41
N LEU A 75 -0.85 -1.54 5.14
CA LEU A 75 -0.61 -2.56 4.10
C LEU A 75 -1.39 -3.85 4.38
N LYS A 76 -1.43 -4.30 5.64
CA LYS A 76 -2.26 -5.43 6.05
C LYS A 76 -3.75 -5.15 5.80
N PHE A 77 -4.24 -3.99 6.21
CA PHE A 77 -5.63 -3.58 5.96
C PHE A 77 -5.97 -3.54 4.46
N ILE A 78 -5.11 -2.95 3.63
CA ILE A 78 -5.31 -2.83 2.19
C ILE A 78 -5.38 -4.22 1.55
N LYS A 79 -4.52 -5.15 1.97
CA LYS A 79 -4.57 -6.54 1.49
C LYS A 79 -5.89 -7.20 1.83
N GLU A 80 -6.32 -7.16 3.09
CA GLU A 80 -7.60 -7.75 3.52
C GLU A 80 -8.79 -7.12 2.79
N TRP A 81 -8.72 -5.83 2.49
CA TRP A 81 -9.73 -5.14 1.69
C TRP A 81 -9.76 -5.62 0.23
N LEU A 82 -8.60 -5.80 -0.41
CA LEU A 82 -8.50 -6.32 -1.77
C LEU A 82 -9.00 -7.76 -1.85
N GLU A 83 -8.68 -8.61 -0.87
CA GLU A 83 -9.16 -9.99 -0.81
C GLU A 83 -10.69 -10.05 -0.73
N LYS A 84 -11.31 -9.21 0.11
CA LYS A 84 -12.79 -9.10 0.16
C LYS A 84 -13.36 -8.58 -1.16
N LYS A 85 -12.73 -7.57 -1.76
CA LYS A 85 -13.18 -7.03 -3.05
C LYS A 85 -13.11 -8.04 -4.18
N LYS A 86 -12.16 -8.97 -4.14
CA LYS A 86 -12.07 -10.06 -5.11
C LYS A 86 -13.29 -10.98 -5.07
N GLU A 87 -13.84 -11.24 -3.89
CA GLU A 87 -15.05 -12.07 -3.75
C GLU A 87 -16.32 -11.36 -4.27
N GLU A 88 -16.32 -10.02 -4.27
CA GLU A 88 -17.44 -9.19 -4.71
C GLU A 88 -17.43 -8.89 -6.22
N LEU A 89 -16.27 -9.00 -6.88
CA LEU A 89 -16.10 -8.66 -8.30
C LEU A 89 -16.64 -9.74 -9.23
#